data_AF-A0A818LY00-F1
#
_entry.id   AF-A0A818LY00-F1
#
_cell.length_a   1.000
_cell.length_b   1.000
_cell.length_c   1.000
_cell.angle_alpha   90.00
_cell.angle_beta   90.00
_cell.angle_gamma   90.00
#
_symmetry.space_group_name_H-M   'P 1'
#
loop_
_entity.id
_entity.type
_entity.pdbx_description
1 polymer ?
#
loop_
_entity_poly.entity_id
_entity_poly.type
_entity_poly.pdbx_seq_one_letter_code
_entity_poly.pdbx_strand_id
1 'polypeptide(L)'
;MAESEALQLANLIAQQYQVFIGSETLPSLLLRNQFIETNHHIHQLPTSLKYTGRMIVDLQNQRIRIELITKKVNTNNNQLSVVERKLYPNETNVQTLLERLTAYGKNRNVQLLQLIDLNLLASQGAYDERKVYETLKDRYDECVSYSRSMIVYDLDALVGINKSQSYSNMGQSISCSVHNQSIYTYVLARFRDRTMEDIQEDKIDNVERWAIAVIREPFLLRQFSEEAQFPRTHQEQEELELERRMAEELIKCVKCKDFYNENENRL
;
A
#
# COMPACT_ATOMS: atom_id res chain seq x y z
N MET A 1 -27.06 26.67 22.81
CA MET A 1 -27.35 25.37 22.17
C MET A 1 -26.84 24.30 23.09
N ALA A 2 -27.69 23.36 23.45
CA ALA A 2 -27.26 22.20 24.22
C ALA A 2 -26.32 21.36 23.34
N GLU A 3 -25.28 20.77 23.93
CA GLU A 3 -24.30 19.91 23.24
C GLU A 3 -24.96 18.82 22.36
N SER A 4 -26.15 18.36 22.79
CA SER A 4 -27.02 17.44 22.06
C SER A 4 -27.54 18.00 20.73
N GLU A 5 -27.92 19.28 20.67
CA GLU A 5 -28.41 19.93 19.44
C GLU A 5 -27.28 20.12 18.42
N ALA A 6 -26.08 20.45 18.89
CA ALA A 6 -24.91 20.60 18.04
C ALA A 6 -24.48 19.25 17.42
N LEU A 7 -24.53 18.17 18.20
CA LEU A 7 -24.29 16.80 17.73
C LEU A 7 -25.36 16.34 16.73
N GLN A 8 -26.64 16.66 16.97
CA GLN A 8 -27.72 16.35 16.02
C GLN A 8 -27.56 17.11 14.70
N LEU A 9 -27.20 18.40 14.77
CA LEU A 9 -26.97 19.21 13.58
C LEU A 9 -25.74 18.73 12.79
N ALA A 10 -24.65 18.39 13.48
CA ALA A 10 -23.45 17.80 12.86
C ALA A 10 -23.77 16.45 12.19
N ASN A 11 -24.61 15.62 12.82
CA ASN A 11 -25.04 14.35 12.25
C ASN A 11 -25.96 14.56 11.02
N LEU A 12 -26.88 15.53 11.06
CA LEU A 12 -27.72 15.92 9.91
C LEU A 12 -26.88 16.45 8.74
N ILE A 13 -25.87 17.27 9.03
CA ILE A 13 -24.93 17.78 8.01
C ILE A 13 -24.07 16.63 7.46
N ALA A 14 -23.56 15.74 8.30
CA ALA A 14 -22.82 14.55 7.85
C ALA A 14 -23.69 13.58 7.02
N GLN A 15 -24.99 13.48 7.32
CA GLN A 15 -25.95 12.74 6.51
C GLN A 15 -26.27 13.42 5.18
N GLN A 16 -26.13 14.75 5.08
CA GLN A 16 -26.23 15.49 3.82
C GLN A 16 -24.96 15.36 2.97
N TYR A 17 -23.78 15.28 3.60
CA TYR A 17 -22.49 15.03 2.93
C TYR A 17 -22.09 13.56 3.06
N GLN A 18 -22.90 12.67 2.48
CA GLN A 18 -22.54 11.26 2.36
C GLN A 18 -21.41 11.09 1.35
N VAL A 19 -20.22 10.74 1.83
CA VAL A 19 -19.16 10.19 0.98
C VAL A 19 -19.51 8.74 0.71
N PHE A 20 -19.82 8.42 -0.54
CA PHE A 20 -20.09 7.06 -0.99
C PHE A 20 -18.78 6.33 -1.27
N ILE A 21 -18.63 5.15 -0.67
CA ILE A 21 -17.52 4.23 -0.89
C ILE A 21 -18.15 2.90 -1.32
N GLY A 22 -18.18 2.65 -2.63
CA GLY A 22 -18.92 1.52 -3.20
C GLY A 22 -20.44 1.66 -3.00
N SER A 23 -21.07 0.64 -2.41
CA SER A 23 -22.50 0.63 -2.08
C SER A 23 -22.84 1.20 -0.70
N GLU A 24 -21.83 1.63 0.07
CA GLU A 24 -22.00 2.10 1.45
C GLU A 24 -21.60 3.57 1.62
N THR A 25 -22.01 4.18 2.73
CA THR A 25 -21.63 5.55 3.10
C THR A 25 -20.56 5.53 4.18
N LEU A 26 -19.65 6.51 4.19
CA LEU A 26 -18.62 6.64 5.20
C LEU A 26 -19.18 6.63 6.65
N PRO A 27 -20.30 7.30 6.98
CA PRO A 27 -20.94 7.16 8.29
C PRO A 27 -21.39 5.73 8.61
N SER A 28 -21.96 5.01 7.65
CA SER A 28 -22.35 3.60 7.83
C SER A 28 -21.14 2.70 8.11
N LEU A 29 -20.04 2.92 7.40
CA LEU A 29 -18.76 2.24 7.62
C LEU A 29 -18.19 2.54 9.01
N LEU A 30 -18.27 3.80 9.46
CA LEU A 30 -17.81 4.21 10.80
C LEU A 30 -18.62 3.58 11.94
N LEU A 31 -19.93 3.44 11.78
CA LEU A 31 -20.78 2.76 12.77
C LEU A 31 -20.48 1.27 12.84
N ARG A 32 -20.24 0.63 11.69
CA ARG A 32 -19.81 -0.78 11.62
C ARG A 32 -18.44 -0.97 12.29
N ASN A 33 -17.53 -0.03 12.09
CA ASN A 33 -16.23 0.01 12.75
C ASN A 33 -16.31 0.03 14.27
N GLN A 34 -17.27 0.75 14.87
CA GLN A 34 -17.46 0.72 16.33
C GLN A 34 -17.83 -0.68 16.84
N PHE A 35 -18.67 -1.40 16.10
CA PHE A 35 -19.00 -2.80 16.41
C PHE A 35 -17.80 -3.75 16.24
N ILE A 36 -16.93 -3.48 15.27
CA ILE A 36 -15.68 -4.22 15.05
C ILE A 36 -14.67 -3.93 16.16
N GLU A 37 -14.50 -2.67 16.59
CA GLU A 37 -13.63 -2.27 17.71
C GLU A 37 -14.00 -2.98 19.03
N THR A 38 -15.30 -3.24 19.26
CA THR A 38 -15.76 -3.97 20.46
C THR A 38 -15.51 -5.48 20.41
N ASN A 39 -15.42 -6.08 19.21
CA ASN A 39 -15.30 -7.53 19.03
C ASN A 39 -13.90 -7.98 18.58
N HIS A 40 -13.10 -7.07 18.02
CA HIS A 40 -11.76 -7.29 17.55
C HIS A 40 -10.86 -6.22 18.15
N HIS A 41 -9.86 -6.63 18.93
CA HIS A 41 -8.76 -5.76 19.32
C HIS A 41 -8.05 -5.30 18.04
N ILE A 42 -8.36 -4.10 17.57
CA ILE A 42 -7.57 -3.42 16.56
C ILE A 42 -6.22 -3.18 17.21
N HIS A 43 -5.28 -4.09 16.97
CA HIS A 43 -3.96 -4.03 17.58
C HIS A 43 -3.31 -2.70 17.20
N GLN A 44 -3.29 -1.77 18.15
CA GLN A 44 -2.62 -0.50 17.97
C GLN A 44 -1.16 -0.77 17.61
N LEU A 45 -0.66 -0.05 16.62
CA LEU A 45 0.75 -0.11 16.26
C LEU A 45 1.57 0.46 17.43
N PRO A 46 2.66 -0.20 17.87
CA PRO A 46 3.48 0.29 18.97
C PRO A 46 3.91 1.74 18.71
N THR A 47 3.69 2.60 19.70
CA THR A 47 4.06 4.02 19.66
C THR A 47 5.56 4.24 19.75
N SER A 48 6.31 3.25 20.24
CA SER A 48 7.77 3.29 20.35
C SER A 48 8.51 3.12 19.01
N LEU A 49 7.80 2.73 17.95
CA LEU A 49 8.39 2.51 16.63
C LEU A 49 8.24 3.75 15.76
N LYS A 50 9.27 4.07 14.97
CA LYS A 50 9.23 5.11 13.96
C LYS A 50 8.80 4.49 12.63
N TYR A 51 7.77 5.06 12.01
CA TYR A 51 7.21 4.60 10.74
C TYR A 51 7.61 5.58 9.64
N THR A 52 7.78 5.12 8.40
CA THR A 52 8.06 6.02 7.27
C THR A 52 6.81 6.67 6.68
N GLY A 53 5.63 6.13 7.02
CA GLY A 53 4.37 6.49 6.36
C GLY A 53 4.04 5.61 5.15
N ARG A 54 4.90 4.67 4.77
CA ARG A 54 4.67 3.78 3.62
C ARG A 54 4.07 2.44 4.05
N MET A 55 2.97 2.05 3.42
CA MET A 55 2.36 0.73 3.59
C MET A 55 2.04 0.08 2.25
N ILE A 56 2.25 -1.22 2.16
CA ILE A 56 1.79 -2.05 1.03
C ILE A 56 0.82 -3.08 1.59
N VAL A 57 -0.37 -3.16 1.00
CA VAL A 57 -1.37 -4.17 1.33
C VAL A 57 -1.42 -5.18 0.20
N ASP A 58 -1.07 -6.41 0.52
CA ASP A 58 -1.15 -7.57 -0.34
C ASP A 58 -2.45 -8.32 -0.02
N LEU A 59 -3.48 -8.05 -0.83
CA LEU A 59 -4.79 -8.68 -0.67
C LEU A 59 -4.77 -10.16 -1.05
N GLN A 60 -3.87 -10.59 -1.93
CA GLN A 60 -3.78 -11.99 -2.35
C GLN A 60 -3.25 -12.88 -1.22
N ASN A 61 -2.15 -12.46 -0.58
CA ASN A 61 -1.56 -13.21 0.52
C ASN A 61 -2.13 -12.81 1.89
N GLN A 62 -3.11 -11.90 1.92
CA GLN A 62 -3.78 -11.43 3.13
C GLN A 62 -2.80 -10.85 4.15
N ARG A 63 -1.90 -9.97 3.68
CA ARG A 63 -0.88 -9.31 4.50
C ARG A 63 -0.85 -7.80 4.29
N ILE A 64 -0.54 -7.09 5.37
CA ILE A 64 -0.14 -5.68 5.33
C ILE A 64 1.31 -5.57 5.75
N ARG A 65 2.10 -4.88 4.93
CA ARG A 65 3.52 -4.61 5.14
C ARG A 65 3.68 -3.15 5.46
N ILE A 66 4.27 -2.85 6.62
CA ILE A 66 4.42 -1.50 7.13
C ILE A 66 5.91 -1.23 7.27
N GLU A 67 6.40 -0.20 6.62
CA GLU A 67 7.81 0.16 6.69
C GLU A 67 8.12 0.96 7.95
N LEU A 68 9.24 0.59 8.57
CA LEU A 68 9.75 1.11 9.82
C LEU A 68 11.17 1.63 9.66
N ILE A 69 11.50 2.62 10.49
CA ILE A 69 12.85 3.09 10.72
C ILE A 69 13.34 2.48 12.04
N THR A 70 14.33 1.61 11.95
CA THR A 70 15.01 1.02 13.10
C THR A 70 16.40 1.62 13.26
N LYS A 71 16.75 2.02 14.49
CA LYS A 71 18.14 2.39 14.82
C LYS A 71 18.91 1.10 15.05
N LYS A 72 19.96 0.86 14.26
CA LYS A 72 20.82 -0.29 14.48
C LYS A 72 21.69 -0.03 15.72
N VAL A 73 21.58 -0.91 16.71
CA VAL A 73 22.44 -0.88 17.89
C VAL A 73 23.88 -0.92 17.39
N ASN A 74 24.66 0.15 17.63
CA ASN A 74 26.06 0.36 17.23
C ASN A 74 26.34 1.18 15.95
N THR A 75 25.34 1.70 15.23
CA THR A 75 25.58 2.68 14.14
C THR A 75 24.56 3.81 14.18
N ASN A 76 25.00 5.06 13.95
CA ASN A 76 24.10 6.21 13.79
C ASN A 76 23.25 6.15 12.50
N ASN A 77 23.36 5.08 11.71
CA ASN A 77 22.57 4.90 10.50
C ASN A 77 21.21 4.29 10.81
N ASN A 78 20.18 4.97 10.31
CA ASN A 78 18.82 4.46 10.25
C ASN A 78 18.77 3.28 9.26
N GLN A 79 18.25 2.14 9.70
CA GLN A 79 17.99 0.98 8.86
C GLN A 79 16.48 0.86 8.63
N LEU A 80 16.09 0.72 7.37
CA LEU A 80 14.71 0.42 6.99
C LEU A 80 14.42 -1.06 7.24
N SER A 81 13.27 -1.34 7.83
CA SER A 81 12.75 -2.69 8.04
C SER A 81 11.24 -2.71 7.78
N VAL A 82 10.67 -3.91 7.68
CA VAL A 82 9.23 -4.09 7.48
C VAL A 82 8.66 -4.92 8.61
N VAL A 83 7.53 -4.47 9.14
CA VAL A 83 6.65 -5.31 9.97
C VAL A 83 5.50 -5.80 9.11
N GLU A 84 5.31 -7.11 9.11
CA GLU A 84 4.18 -7.76 8.49
C GLU A 84 3.07 -8.03 9.51
N ARG A 85 1.83 -7.79 9.11
CA ARG A 85 0.64 -8.23 9.85
C ARG A 85 -0.31 -8.94 8.92
N LYS A 86 -1.03 -9.93 9.45
CA LYS A 86 -2.12 -10.56 8.72
C LYS A 86 -3.30 -9.61 8.62
N LEU A 87 -3.96 -9.65 7.47
CA LEU A 87 -5.30 -9.11 7.32
C LEU A 87 -6.30 -9.97 8.11
N TYR A 88 -7.40 -9.37 8.53
CA TYR A 88 -8.50 -10.10 9.14
C TYR A 88 -9.18 -10.97 8.07
N PRO A 89 -9.81 -12.11 8.44
CA PRO A 89 -10.41 -13.02 7.48
C PRO A 89 -11.49 -12.38 6.57
N ASN A 90 -12.11 -11.29 7.02
CA ASN A 90 -13.13 -10.54 6.27
C ASN A 90 -12.53 -9.48 5.32
N GLU A 91 -11.23 -9.16 5.43
CA GLU A 91 -10.54 -8.15 4.61
C GLU A 91 -10.14 -8.71 3.23
N THR A 92 -11.15 -9.06 2.44
CA THR A 92 -10.97 -9.67 1.11
C THR A 92 -10.90 -8.65 -0.02
N ASN A 93 -11.29 -7.41 0.24
CA ASN A 93 -11.35 -6.35 -0.76
C ASN A 93 -11.04 -4.97 -0.14
N VAL A 94 -10.82 -3.98 -1.01
CA VAL A 94 -10.48 -2.59 -0.62
C VAL A 94 -11.53 -1.99 0.31
N GLN A 95 -12.82 -2.24 0.09
CA GLN A 95 -13.90 -1.68 0.93
C GLN A 95 -13.79 -2.18 2.38
N THR A 96 -13.65 -3.48 2.58
CA THR A 96 -13.48 -4.08 3.92
C THR A 96 -12.15 -3.68 4.59
N LEU A 97 -11.11 -3.44 3.79
CA LEU A 97 -9.81 -2.95 4.28
C LEU A 97 -9.90 -1.48 4.74
N LEU A 98 -10.68 -0.65 4.03
CA LEU A 98 -10.88 0.75 4.39
C LEU A 98 -11.51 0.91 5.77
N GLU A 99 -12.32 -0.05 6.23
CA GLU A 99 -12.84 -0.09 7.59
C GLU A 99 -11.69 -0.06 8.62
N ARG A 100 -10.73 -0.99 8.49
CA ARG A 100 -9.53 -1.04 9.35
C ARG A 100 -8.64 0.18 9.20
N LEU A 101 -8.43 0.66 7.98
CA LEU A 101 -7.60 1.86 7.74
C LEU A 101 -8.23 3.12 8.35
N THR A 102 -9.55 3.22 8.30
CA THR A 102 -10.30 4.32 8.92
C THR A 102 -10.19 4.26 10.45
N ALA A 103 -10.36 3.07 11.05
CA ALA A 103 -10.15 2.89 12.48
C ALA A 103 -8.71 3.19 12.90
N TYR A 104 -7.73 2.77 12.09
CA TYR A 104 -6.32 3.13 12.29
C TYR A 104 -6.09 4.65 12.20
N GLY A 105 -6.66 5.30 11.19
CA GLY A 105 -6.58 6.75 11.01
C GLY A 105 -7.20 7.52 12.18
N LYS A 106 -8.37 7.09 12.66
CA LYS A 106 -9.02 7.63 13.86
C LYS A 106 -8.11 7.57 15.07
N ASN A 107 -7.47 6.43 15.32
CA ASN A 107 -6.53 6.25 16.44
C ASN A 107 -5.28 7.14 16.35
N ARG A 108 -4.90 7.58 15.14
CA ARG A 108 -3.78 8.49 14.89
C ARG A 108 -4.21 9.96 14.75
N ASN A 109 -5.50 10.26 14.91
CA ASN A 109 -6.10 11.57 14.62
C ASN A 109 -5.77 12.06 13.19
N VAL A 110 -5.86 11.16 12.21
CA VAL A 110 -5.77 11.52 10.79
C VAL A 110 -6.95 12.43 10.45
N GLN A 111 -6.63 13.59 9.87
CA GLN A 111 -7.61 14.63 9.53
C GLN A 111 -8.29 14.34 8.18
N LEU A 112 -7.56 13.69 7.27
CA LEU A 112 -8.04 13.39 5.92
C LEU A 112 -7.61 11.99 5.50
N LEU A 113 -8.58 11.17 5.07
CA LEU A 113 -8.34 9.90 4.41
C LEU A 113 -8.94 9.98 3.00
N GLN A 114 -8.13 9.72 1.98
CA GLN A 114 -8.56 9.69 0.59
C GLN A 114 -8.33 8.31 -0.03
N LEU A 115 -9.36 7.79 -0.70
CA LEU A 115 -9.24 6.65 -1.59
C LEU A 115 -9.11 7.16 -3.02
N ILE A 116 -8.04 6.73 -3.68
CA ILE A 116 -7.78 6.96 -5.10
C ILE A 116 -8.04 5.63 -5.81
N ASP A 117 -9.16 5.57 -6.52
CA ASP A 117 -9.58 4.43 -7.32
C ASP A 117 -10.09 4.89 -8.70
N LEU A 118 -10.51 3.95 -9.53
CA LEU A 118 -11.11 4.28 -10.84
C LEU A 118 -12.43 5.06 -10.71
N ASN A 119 -13.20 4.84 -9.65
CA ASN A 119 -14.49 5.51 -9.45
C ASN A 119 -14.29 7.02 -9.20
N LEU A 120 -13.25 7.38 -8.44
CA LEU A 120 -12.85 8.77 -8.25
C LEU A 120 -12.53 9.42 -9.60
N LEU A 121 -11.67 8.80 -10.41
CA LEU A 121 -11.29 9.33 -11.72
C LEU A 121 -12.51 9.48 -12.65
N ALA A 122 -13.38 8.47 -12.67
CA ALA A 122 -14.62 8.50 -13.44
C ALA A 122 -15.56 9.63 -12.97
N SER A 123 -15.70 9.82 -11.65
CA SER A 123 -16.57 10.87 -11.06
C SER A 123 -16.11 12.29 -11.39
N GLN A 124 -14.81 12.49 -11.60
CA GLN A 124 -14.21 13.77 -11.98
C GLN A 124 -14.19 13.98 -13.51
N GLY A 125 -14.75 13.04 -14.28
CA GLY A 125 -14.73 13.09 -15.74
C GLY A 125 -13.32 13.04 -16.33
N ALA A 126 -12.38 12.40 -15.62
CA ALA A 126 -11.00 12.24 -16.02
C ALA A 126 -10.85 11.06 -16.98
N TYR A 127 -11.31 11.24 -18.22
CA TYR A 127 -11.20 10.24 -19.29
C TYR A 127 -9.92 10.37 -20.11
N ASP A 128 -9.31 11.56 -20.12
CA ASP A 128 -8.04 11.86 -20.76
C ASP A 128 -6.89 11.87 -19.74
N GLU A 129 -5.72 11.40 -20.15
CA GLU A 129 -4.54 11.27 -19.28
C GLU A 129 -4.18 12.58 -18.57
N ARG A 130 -4.39 13.72 -19.23
CA ARG A 130 -4.10 15.04 -18.66
C ARG A 130 -4.99 15.32 -17.45
N LYS A 131 -6.31 15.14 -17.56
CA LYS A 131 -7.22 15.32 -16.42
C LYS A 131 -7.01 14.28 -15.34
N VAL A 132 -6.63 13.05 -15.71
CA VAL A 132 -6.26 12.03 -14.72
C VAL A 132 -5.08 12.54 -13.88
N TYR A 133 -4.03 13.05 -14.53
CA TYR A 133 -2.88 13.61 -13.83
C TYR A 133 -3.24 14.83 -12.97
N GLU A 134 -4.03 15.77 -13.51
CA GLU A 134 -4.52 16.94 -12.76
C GLU A 134 -5.31 16.49 -11.52
N THR A 135 -6.22 15.53 -11.67
CA THR A 135 -7.00 14.97 -10.54
C THR A 135 -6.11 14.30 -9.49
N LEU A 136 -5.15 13.47 -9.92
CA LEU A 136 -4.21 12.79 -9.01
C LEU A 136 -3.30 13.79 -8.28
N LYS A 137 -2.93 14.88 -8.96
CA LYS A 137 -2.15 15.97 -8.37
C LYS A 137 -2.97 16.74 -7.35
N ASP A 138 -4.17 17.17 -7.69
CA ASP A 138 -5.04 17.94 -6.80
C ASP A 138 -5.35 17.18 -5.51
N ARG A 139 -5.62 15.87 -5.62
CA ARG A 139 -5.86 14.99 -4.46
C ARG A 139 -4.62 14.80 -3.60
N TYR A 140 -3.46 14.65 -4.23
CA TYR A 140 -2.20 14.58 -3.51
C TYR A 140 -1.90 15.90 -2.77
N ASP A 141 -2.05 17.04 -3.45
CA ASP A 141 -1.80 18.38 -2.88
C ASP A 141 -2.78 18.67 -1.74
N GLU A 142 -4.03 18.26 -1.87
CA GLU A 142 -5.03 18.28 -0.79
C GLU A 142 -4.55 17.45 0.40
N CYS A 143 -4.10 16.20 0.20
CA CYS A 143 -3.52 15.39 1.27
C CYS A 143 -2.30 16.02 1.95
N VAL A 144 -1.46 16.75 1.21
CA VAL A 144 -0.29 17.44 1.76
C VAL A 144 -0.69 18.64 2.62
N SER A 145 -1.82 19.29 2.34
CA SER A 145 -2.30 20.44 3.12
C SER A 145 -2.65 20.11 4.58
N TYR A 146 -2.92 18.84 4.88
CA TYR A 146 -3.17 18.35 6.24
C TYR A 146 -1.89 17.84 6.90
N SER A 147 -1.74 18.15 8.19
CA SER A 147 -0.59 17.66 8.99
C SER A 147 -0.68 16.14 9.18
N ARG A 148 -1.90 15.62 9.32
CA ARG A 148 -2.15 14.18 9.42
C ARG A 148 -3.08 13.71 8.34
N SER A 149 -2.56 12.99 7.36
CA SER A 149 -3.34 12.53 6.21
C SER A 149 -2.99 11.10 5.81
N MET A 150 -3.93 10.45 5.13
CA MET A 150 -3.77 9.12 4.57
C MET A 150 -4.29 9.12 3.16
N ILE A 151 -3.48 8.64 2.22
CA ILE A 151 -3.87 8.42 0.84
C ILE A 151 -3.73 6.94 0.51
N VAL A 152 -4.81 6.35 0.00
CA VAL A 152 -4.92 4.93 -0.34
C VAL A 152 -5.07 4.81 -1.84
N TYR A 153 -4.15 4.12 -2.50
CA TYR A 153 -4.19 3.85 -3.93
C TYR A 153 -4.64 2.41 -4.16
N ASP A 154 -5.80 2.20 -4.80
CA ASP A 154 -6.20 0.90 -5.34
C ASP A 154 -5.45 0.67 -6.65
N LEU A 155 -4.23 0.14 -6.55
CA LEU A 155 -3.25 0.20 -7.63
C LEU A 155 -3.68 -0.68 -8.81
N ASP A 156 -4.25 -1.86 -8.55
CA ASP A 156 -4.73 -2.74 -9.62
C ASP A 156 -5.81 -2.07 -10.45
N ALA A 157 -6.74 -1.37 -9.79
CA ALA A 157 -7.83 -0.67 -10.47
C ALA A 157 -7.27 0.50 -11.30
N LEU A 158 -6.43 1.35 -10.71
CA LEU A 158 -5.91 2.55 -11.38
C LEU A 158 -5.04 2.20 -12.59
N VAL A 159 -4.22 1.17 -12.45
CA VAL A 159 -3.14 0.91 -13.41
C VAL A 159 -3.54 -0.10 -14.47
N GLY A 160 -4.28 -1.14 -14.09
CA GLY A 160 -4.62 -2.26 -14.97
C GLY A 160 -3.39 -3.11 -15.37
N ILE A 161 -3.61 -4.42 -15.53
CA ILE A 161 -2.56 -5.35 -15.98
C ILE A 161 -3.04 -6.06 -17.24
N ASN A 162 -2.24 -5.96 -18.30
CA ASN A 162 -2.41 -6.72 -19.51
C ASN A 162 -1.68 -8.06 -19.38
N LYS A 163 -2.43 -9.16 -19.47
CA LYS A 163 -1.88 -10.52 -19.47
C LYS A 163 -1.95 -11.07 -20.88
N SER A 164 -0.80 -11.23 -21.52
CA SER A 164 -0.66 -11.80 -22.86
C SER A 164 -0.26 -13.26 -22.73
N GLN A 165 -1.11 -14.17 -23.23
CA GLN A 165 -0.82 -15.60 -23.23
C GLN A 165 -0.31 -16.00 -24.61
N SER A 166 0.87 -16.63 -24.64
CA SER A 166 1.47 -17.15 -25.86
C SER A 166 1.55 -18.67 -25.77
N TYR A 167 1.01 -19.35 -26.78
CA TYR A 167 1.11 -20.80 -26.89
C TYR A 167 2.23 -21.13 -27.88
N SER A 168 3.27 -21.81 -27.38
CA SER A 168 4.34 -22.34 -28.21
C SER A 168 4.32 -23.87 -28.18
N ASN A 169 4.99 -24.51 -29.14
CA ASN A 169 5.21 -25.96 -29.12
C ASN A 169 6.04 -26.42 -27.89
N MET A 170 6.62 -25.49 -27.12
CA MET A 170 7.33 -25.75 -25.87
C MET A 170 6.51 -25.45 -24.61
N GLY A 171 5.24 -25.06 -24.76
CA GLY A 171 4.33 -24.78 -23.65
C GLY A 171 3.69 -23.39 -23.71
N GLN A 172 2.82 -23.13 -22.73
CA GLN A 172 2.12 -21.86 -22.55
C GLN A 172 2.99 -20.91 -21.71
N SER A 173 3.21 -19.70 -22.20
CA SER A 173 3.85 -18.61 -21.45
C SER A 173 2.84 -17.47 -21.25
N ILE A 174 2.87 -16.87 -20.05
CA ILE A 174 2.05 -15.70 -19.71
C ILE A 174 3.01 -14.54 -19.45
N SER A 175 2.94 -13.49 -20.27
CA SER A 175 3.61 -12.22 -20.01
C SER A 175 2.62 -11.21 -19.44
N CYS A 176 3.06 -10.46 -18.44
CA CYS A 176 2.27 -9.41 -17.80
C CYS A 176 2.91 -8.05 -18.07
N SER A 177 2.09 -7.03 -18.35
CA SER A 177 2.55 -5.65 -18.45
C SER A 177 1.53 -4.69 -17.84
N VAL A 178 2.04 -3.56 -17.36
CA VAL A 178 1.28 -2.44 -16.81
C VAL A 178 0.55 -1.73 -17.97
N HIS A 179 -0.77 -1.52 -17.85
CA HIS A 179 -1.54 -0.83 -18.90
C HIS A 179 -1.36 0.69 -18.84
N ASN A 180 -1.66 1.32 -17.69
CA ASN A 180 -1.54 2.76 -17.49
C ASN A 180 -0.20 3.12 -16.84
N GLN A 181 0.87 3.08 -17.63
CA GLN A 181 2.24 3.35 -17.13
C GLN A 181 2.39 4.75 -16.52
N SER A 182 1.69 5.76 -17.06
CA SER A 182 1.74 7.14 -16.58
C SER A 182 1.23 7.29 -15.14
N ILE A 183 0.07 6.69 -14.84
CA ILE A 183 -0.52 6.65 -13.49
C ILE A 183 0.39 5.88 -12.54
N TYR A 184 0.89 4.72 -12.99
CA TYR A 184 1.80 3.89 -12.21
C TYR A 184 3.06 4.66 -11.80
N THR A 185 3.73 5.32 -12.74
CA THR A 185 4.94 6.11 -12.47
C THR A 185 4.64 7.30 -11.54
N TYR A 186 3.47 7.94 -11.68
CA TYR A 186 3.07 9.02 -10.78
C TYR A 186 2.89 8.53 -9.34
N VAL A 187 2.10 7.46 -9.14
CA VAL A 187 1.86 6.88 -7.81
C VAL A 187 3.16 6.40 -7.19
N LEU A 188 4.01 5.71 -7.98
CA LEU A 188 5.31 5.24 -7.54
C LEU A 188 6.21 6.39 -7.07
N ALA A 189 6.29 7.49 -7.82
CA ALA A 189 7.08 8.66 -7.44
C ALA A 189 6.59 9.22 -6.10
N ARG A 190 5.28 9.45 -5.95
CA ARG A 190 4.69 9.95 -4.70
C ARG A 190 4.85 8.98 -3.53
N PHE A 191 4.84 7.68 -3.80
CA PHE A 191 5.07 6.66 -2.80
C PHE A 191 6.54 6.61 -2.35
N ARG A 192 7.50 6.82 -3.25
CA ARG A 192 8.94 6.94 -2.93
C ARG A 192 9.27 8.22 -2.17
N ASP A 193 8.69 9.35 -2.57
CA ASP A 193 8.95 10.68 -2.01
C ASP A 193 8.48 10.83 -0.55
N ARG A 194 7.80 9.82 0.02
CA ARG A 194 7.43 9.76 1.44
C ARG A 194 8.62 9.37 2.30
N THR A 195 9.55 10.31 2.46
CA THR A 195 10.46 10.38 3.60
C THR A 195 9.74 11.15 4.71
N MET A 196 9.73 10.64 5.95
CA MET A 196 9.31 11.47 7.07
C MET A 196 10.19 12.73 7.13
N GLU A 197 9.56 13.89 7.22
CA GLU A 197 10.16 15.07 7.81
C GLU A 197 10.58 14.70 9.23
N ASP A 198 11.82 15.02 9.58
CA ASP A 198 12.44 14.67 10.86
C ASP A 198 11.46 14.82 12.02
N ILE A 199 11.34 13.77 12.83
CA ILE A 199 11.02 13.93 14.24
C ILE A 199 12.25 14.62 14.86
N GLN A 200 12.45 15.90 14.57
CA GLN A 200 13.25 16.76 15.40
C GLN A 200 12.50 16.81 16.72
N GLU A 201 13.11 16.25 17.76
CA GLU A 201 12.56 16.15 19.12
C GLU A 201 12.14 17.54 19.70
N ASP A 202 12.50 18.63 19.01
CA ASP A 202 12.20 20.02 19.37
C ASP A 202 11.09 20.71 18.55
N LYS A 203 10.46 20.05 17.55
CA LYS A 203 9.33 20.64 16.79
C LYS A 203 8.01 19.95 17.10
N ILE A 204 7.08 20.72 17.64
CA ILE A 204 5.72 20.33 18.06
C ILE A 204 4.81 19.94 16.88
N ASP A 205 5.26 20.13 15.64
CA ASP A 205 4.49 19.76 14.45
C ASP A 205 4.61 18.26 14.16
N ASN A 206 3.74 17.49 14.82
CA ASN A 206 3.52 16.07 14.56
C ASN A 206 2.83 15.87 13.19
N VAL A 207 3.59 16.07 12.11
CA VAL A 207 3.17 15.76 10.74
C VAL A 207 3.28 14.25 10.52
N GLU A 208 2.17 13.60 10.19
CA GLU A 208 2.10 12.14 9.99
C GLU A 208 1.28 11.86 8.72
N ARG A 209 1.97 11.53 7.63
CA ARG A 209 1.32 11.31 6.33
C ARG A 209 1.55 9.90 5.84
N TRP A 210 0.46 9.19 5.57
CA TRP A 210 0.46 7.79 5.14
C TRP A 210 0.17 7.66 3.65
N ALA A 211 0.99 6.89 2.94
CA ALA A 211 0.74 6.44 1.58
C ALA A 211 0.59 4.92 1.58
N ILE A 212 -0.56 4.44 1.12
CA ILE A 212 -0.94 3.05 1.18
C ILE A 212 -1.20 2.57 -0.24
N ALA A 213 -0.43 1.58 -0.71
CA ALA A 213 -0.69 0.91 -1.98
C ALA A 213 -1.42 -0.40 -1.71
N VAL A 214 -2.63 -0.56 -2.25
CA VAL A 214 -3.39 -1.81 -2.18
C VAL A 214 -3.20 -2.56 -3.50
N ILE A 215 -2.68 -3.77 -3.42
CA ILE A 215 -2.29 -4.59 -4.56
C ILE A 215 -2.82 -6.02 -4.39
N ARG A 216 -3.44 -6.55 -5.44
CA ARG A 216 -4.00 -7.89 -5.55
C ARG A 216 -3.17 -8.76 -6.47
N GLU A 217 -2.63 -8.17 -7.54
CA GLU A 217 -1.91 -8.93 -8.55
C GLU A 217 -0.43 -9.09 -8.17
N PRO A 218 0.08 -10.33 -8.08
CA PRO A 218 1.41 -10.60 -7.54
C PRO A 218 2.53 -10.06 -8.44
N PHE A 219 2.29 -9.98 -9.75
CA PHE A 219 3.20 -9.33 -10.69
C PHE A 219 3.41 -7.85 -10.34
N LEU A 220 2.31 -7.11 -10.16
CA LEU A 220 2.36 -5.69 -9.82
C LEU A 220 2.93 -5.48 -8.41
N LEU A 221 2.63 -6.37 -7.46
CA LEU A 221 3.18 -6.30 -6.11
C LEU A 221 4.72 -6.38 -6.12
N ARG A 222 5.27 -7.36 -6.85
CA ARG A 222 6.73 -7.54 -6.98
C ARG A 222 7.36 -6.33 -7.66
N GLN A 223 6.85 -5.96 -8.84
CA GLN A 223 7.36 -4.84 -9.60
C GLN A 223 7.31 -3.53 -8.79
N PHE A 224 6.17 -3.23 -8.18
CA PHE A 224 5.99 -2.01 -7.40
C PHE A 224 6.88 -1.99 -6.15
N SER A 225 7.03 -3.13 -5.46
CA SER A 225 7.87 -3.22 -4.25
C SER A 225 9.36 -3.03 -4.57
N GLU A 226 9.84 -3.66 -5.65
CA GLU A 226 11.22 -3.50 -6.13
C GLU A 226 11.49 -2.07 -6.58
N GLU A 227 10.62 -1.53 -7.43
CA GLU A 227 10.78 -0.17 -7.90
C GLU A 227 10.64 0.83 -6.76
N ALA A 228 9.69 0.68 -5.83
CA ALA A 228 9.54 1.58 -4.68
C ALA A 228 10.73 1.50 -3.69
N GLN A 229 11.67 0.57 -3.90
CA GLN A 229 12.72 0.23 -2.96
C GLN A 229 12.13 -0.08 -1.58
N PHE A 230 10.99 -0.77 -1.58
CA PHE A 230 10.33 -1.16 -0.35
C PHE A 230 11.15 -2.29 0.30
N PRO A 231 11.40 -2.25 1.62
CA PRO A 231 12.26 -3.25 2.25
C PRO A 231 11.63 -4.63 2.12
N ARG A 232 12.46 -5.60 1.77
CA ARG A 232 12.05 -6.99 1.67
C ARG A 232 11.69 -7.54 3.05
N THR A 233 10.74 -8.46 3.08
CA THR A 233 10.43 -9.21 4.29
C THR A 233 11.57 -10.18 4.60
N HIS A 234 11.60 -10.72 5.83
CA HIS A 234 12.58 -11.75 6.19
C HIS A 234 12.46 -12.99 5.29
N GLN A 235 11.22 -13.38 4.98
CA GLN A 235 10.92 -14.52 4.11
C GLN A 235 11.49 -14.30 2.70
N GLU A 236 11.28 -13.10 2.14
CA GLU A 236 11.80 -12.75 0.81
C GLU A 236 13.33 -12.66 0.76
N GLN A 237 13.96 -12.29 1.89
CA GLN A 237 15.41 -12.31 2.01
C GLN A 237 15.96 -13.74 2.06
N GLU A 238 15.34 -14.63 2.84
CA GLU A 238 15.70 -16.04 2.91
C GLU A 238 15.52 -16.75 1.56
N GLU A 239 14.42 -16.48 0.86
CA GLU A 239 14.16 -17.00 -0.49
C GLU A 239 15.24 -16.54 -1.48
N LEU A 240 15.57 -15.25 -1.49
CA LEU A 240 16.63 -14.72 -2.36
C LEU A 240 17.99 -15.34 -2.04
N GLU A 241 18.32 -15.50 -0.76
CA GLU A 241 19.57 -16.14 -0.34
C GLU A 241 19.60 -17.63 -0.70
N LEU A 242 18.46 -18.31 -0.65
CA LEU A 242 18.34 -19.69 -1.12
C LEU A 242 18.51 -19.78 -2.64
N GLU A 243 17.83 -18.93 -3.41
CA GLU A 243 17.98 -18.85 -4.87
C GLU A 243 19.43 -18.54 -5.25
N ARG A 244 20.10 -17.61 -4.55
CA ARG A 244 21.50 -17.29 -4.80
C ARG A 244 22.42 -18.49 -4.49
N ARG A 245 22.15 -19.21 -3.41
CA ARG A 245 22.89 -20.45 -3.08
C ARG A 245 22.67 -21.53 -4.14
N MET A 246 21.44 -21.76 -4.57
CA MET A 246 21.12 -22.74 -5.63
C MET A 246 21.73 -22.33 -6.98
N ALA A 247 21.77 -21.03 -7.27
CA ALA A 247 22.43 -20.48 -8.45
C ALA A 247 23.97 -20.61 -8.42
N GLU A 248 24.56 -20.73 -7.22
CA GLU A 248 25.99 -20.98 -7.03
C GLU A 248 26.31 -22.49 -6.95
N GLU A 249 25.29 -23.36 -6.84
CA GLU A 249 25.47 -24.81 -6.78
C GLU A 249 25.88 -25.37 -8.15
N LEU A 250 26.99 -26.11 -8.14
CA LEU A 250 27.53 -26.80 -9.30
C LEU A 250 26.68 -28.04 -9.62
N ILE A 251 25.98 -28.02 -10.74
CA ILE A 251 25.15 -29.13 -11.20
C ILE A 251 26.05 -30.13 -11.94
N LYS A 252 25.97 -31.40 -11.55
CA LYS A 252 26.70 -32.47 -12.24
C LYS A 252 25.93 -32.91 -13.49
N CYS A 253 26.54 -32.76 -14.66
CA CYS A 253 26.00 -33.25 -15.91
C CYS A 253 25.90 -34.78 -15.91
N VAL A 254 24.70 -35.31 -16.16
CA VAL A 254 24.43 -36.75 -16.20
C VAL A 254 25.22 -37.45 -17.32
N LYS A 255 25.57 -36.75 -18.41
CA LYS A 255 26.26 -37.31 -19.57
C LYS A 255 27.78 -37.28 -19.47
N CYS A 256 28.38 -36.12 -19.18
CA CYS A 256 29.84 -35.98 -19.14
C CYS A 256 30.43 -36.10 -17.73
N LYS A 257 29.59 -36.14 -16.68
CA LYS A 257 29.99 -36.13 -15.26
C LYS A 257 30.74 -34.87 -14.81
N ASP A 258 30.88 -33.87 -15.67
CA ASP A 258 31.42 -32.56 -15.31
C ASP A 258 30.40 -31.72 -14.54
N PHE A 259 30.92 -30.76 -13.79
CA PHE A 259 30.13 -29.79 -13.05
C PHE A 259 29.98 -28.51 -13.87
N TYR A 260 28.78 -27.96 -13.93
CA TYR A 260 28.52 -26.68 -14.59
C TYR A 260 27.57 -25.82 -13.75
N ASN A 261 27.68 -24.51 -13.91
CA ASN A 261 26.73 -23.56 -13.35
C ASN A 261 25.69 -23.21 -14.41
N GLU A 262 24.40 -23.36 -14.10
CA GLU A 262 23.30 -23.11 -15.03
C GLU A 262 23.20 -21.62 -15.44
N ASN A 263 23.70 -20.71 -14.61
CA ASN A 263 23.67 -19.27 -14.86
C ASN A 263 24.86 -18.73 -15.66
N GLU A 264 25.96 -19.47 -15.81
CA GLU A 264 27.08 -19.04 -16.67
C GLU A 264 26.73 -19.07 -18.17
N ASN A 265 25.68 -19.81 -18.56
CA ASN A 265 25.26 -19.97 -19.95
C ASN A 265 24.05 -19.10 -20.35
N ARG A 266 23.58 -18.18 -19.48
CA ARG A 266 22.55 -17.19 -19.83
C ARG A 266 23.22 -15.86 -20.21
N LEU A 267 23.84 -15.81 -21.39
CA LEU A 267 24.29 -14.59 -22.07
C LEU A 267 23.59 -14.46 -23.43
#